data_AF-A0A847ZT68-F1
#
_entry.id   AF-A0A847ZT68-F1
#
_cell.length_a   1.000
_cell.length_b   1.000
_cell.length_c   1.000
_cell.angle_alpha   90.00
_cell.angle_beta   90.00
_cell.angle_gamma   90.00
#
_symmetry.space_group_name_H-M   'P 1'
#
loop_
_entity.id
_entity.type
_entity.pdbx_description
1 polymer ?
#
loop_
_entity_poly.entity_id
_entity_poly.type
_entity_poly.pdbx_seq_one_letter_code
_entity_poly.pdbx_strand_id
1 'polypeptide(L)'
;MTSAEKSFGAQVGAARLEAIDVSQIDGLRRDDCASALAAFRRQAREIIDRGAGFSRLVQFGGRREDWLAVCQLSLRDQDPHGFFTSQFRAFRVHAAERPQGLFTGYFEPEAEGSRTPSPDFPVAIYRKPPDLAVLSDSEEAALGLKYGRRENGNAVPYFERKAIEQGVLAGKGLEICWLKSWVEAFFIHIQGSGRVRLPDGSSLRLSYAAKTGLPYTGVGGVLADRGILTRESMSMQTVKAWMAAHPGQARELMWLNKSYVFFREIDVPDEG
;
A
#
# COMPACT_ATOMS: atom_id res chain seq x y z
N MET A 1 -4.71 -49.57 13.16
CA MET A 1 -3.65 -50.06 12.26
C MET A 1 -4.18 -49.93 10.85
N THR A 2 -3.72 -49.09 9.93
CA THR A 2 -2.47 -48.35 9.70
C THR A 2 -2.86 -47.08 8.91
N SER A 3 -2.49 -45.89 9.40
CA SER A 3 -1.34 -45.09 8.95
C SER A 3 -1.45 -44.53 7.52
N ALA A 4 -1.78 -43.23 7.43
CA ALA A 4 -1.29 -42.33 6.39
C ALA A 4 -1.47 -40.87 6.86
N GLU A 5 -0.76 -40.48 7.92
CA GLU A 5 -0.47 -39.08 8.18
C GLU A 5 0.41 -38.54 7.03
N LYS A 6 -0.22 -37.86 6.06
CA LYS A 6 0.52 -37.05 5.11
C LYS A 6 1.02 -35.80 5.83
N SER A 7 2.27 -35.87 6.26
CA SER A 7 3.09 -34.73 6.68
C SER A 7 3.05 -33.64 5.60
N PHE A 8 2.35 -32.54 5.87
CA PHE A 8 2.40 -31.32 5.07
C PHE A 8 3.45 -30.38 5.67
N GLY A 9 4.72 -30.75 5.50
CA GLY A 9 5.84 -29.81 5.59
C GLY A 9 6.13 -29.25 4.21
N ALA A 10 5.32 -28.30 3.74
CA ALA A 10 5.58 -27.67 2.44
C ALA A 10 6.72 -26.65 2.59
N GLN A 11 7.91 -27.02 2.14
CA GLN A 11 9.02 -26.10 1.92
C GLN A 11 8.92 -25.59 0.48
N VAL A 12 8.52 -24.33 0.30
CA VAL A 12 8.47 -23.70 -1.02
C VAL A 12 8.92 -22.25 -0.84
N GLY A 13 10.04 -21.85 -1.45
CA GLY A 13 10.69 -20.55 -1.22
C GLY A 13 11.38 -20.41 0.15
N ALA A 14 11.76 -19.19 0.53
CA ALA A 14 12.44 -18.89 1.82
C ALA A 14 11.52 -18.97 3.05
N ALA A 15 10.21 -19.22 2.84
CA ALA A 15 9.21 -19.36 3.90
C ALA A 15 8.64 -20.79 3.94
N ARG A 16 8.52 -21.36 5.15
CA ARG A 16 7.93 -22.68 5.42
C ARG A 16 6.63 -22.50 6.20
N LEU A 17 5.60 -23.24 5.82
CA LEU A 17 4.33 -23.30 6.55
C LEU A 17 4.31 -24.54 7.44
N GLU A 18 4.03 -24.35 8.73
CA GLU A 18 3.81 -25.41 9.71
C GLU A 18 2.35 -25.39 10.13
N ALA A 19 1.61 -26.48 9.90
CA ALA A 19 0.23 -26.58 10.38
C ALA A 19 0.22 -26.57 11.92
N ILE A 20 -0.64 -25.75 12.50
CA ILE A 20 -0.83 -25.65 13.95
C ILE A 20 -2.30 -25.83 14.29
N ASP A 21 -2.58 -26.25 15.52
CA ASP A 21 -3.93 -26.18 16.07
C ASP A 21 -4.30 -24.70 16.29
N VAL A 22 -5.55 -24.35 15.98
CA VAL A 22 -6.03 -22.97 16.06
C VAL A 22 -6.00 -22.43 17.50
N SER A 23 -6.08 -23.31 18.50
CA SER A 23 -5.95 -22.94 19.93
C SER A 23 -4.54 -22.49 20.32
N GLN A 24 -3.53 -22.73 19.47
CA GLN A 24 -2.15 -22.24 19.65
C GLN A 24 -1.99 -20.78 19.20
N ILE A 25 -3.02 -20.17 18.61
CA ILE A 25 -2.99 -18.74 18.26
C ILE A 25 -3.29 -17.93 19.53
N ASP A 26 -2.26 -17.32 20.08
CA ASP A 26 -2.39 -16.44 21.24
C ASP A 26 -3.38 -15.31 20.94
N GLY A 27 -4.31 -15.09 21.87
CA GLY A 27 -5.30 -14.02 21.78
C GLY A 27 -6.60 -14.37 21.03
N LEU A 28 -6.63 -15.38 20.16
CA LEU A 28 -7.78 -15.68 19.31
C LEU A 28 -9.10 -15.87 20.10
N ARG A 29 -9.06 -16.58 21.22
CA ARG A 29 -10.24 -16.81 22.08
C ARG A 29 -10.86 -15.52 22.63
N ARG A 30 -10.09 -14.44 22.70
CA ARG A 30 -10.50 -13.12 23.23
C ARG A 30 -10.61 -12.07 22.13
N ASP A 31 -10.41 -12.47 20.88
CA ASP A 31 -10.40 -11.56 19.73
C ASP A 31 -11.83 -11.19 19.30
N ASP A 32 -11.98 -10.07 18.61
CA ASP A 32 -13.25 -9.66 18.02
C ASP A 32 -13.47 -10.38 16.68
N CYS A 33 -13.82 -11.66 16.78
CA CYS A 33 -14.12 -12.47 15.61
C CYS A 33 -15.33 -11.93 14.81
N ALA A 34 -16.24 -11.17 15.44
CA ALA A 34 -17.39 -10.60 14.75
C ALA A 34 -16.97 -9.53 13.74
N SER A 35 -16.09 -8.60 14.15
CA SER A 35 -15.48 -7.62 13.24
C SER A 35 -14.65 -8.29 12.16
N ALA A 36 -13.89 -9.35 12.50
CA ALA A 36 -13.13 -10.13 11.52
C ALA A 36 -14.03 -10.81 10.48
N LEU A 37 -15.16 -11.40 10.89
CA LEU A 37 -16.12 -12.01 9.98
C LEU A 37 -16.83 -10.94 9.12
N ALA A 38 -17.16 -9.78 9.67
CA ALA A 38 -17.71 -8.67 8.91
C ALA A 38 -16.74 -8.20 7.80
N ALA A 39 -15.45 -8.07 8.13
CA ALA A 39 -14.41 -7.77 7.16
C ALA A 39 -14.27 -8.87 6.10
N PHE A 40 -14.26 -10.15 6.51
CA PHE A 40 -14.21 -11.28 5.60
C PHE A 40 -15.40 -11.27 4.62
N ARG A 41 -16.62 -10.98 5.10
CA ARG A 41 -17.83 -10.90 4.26
C ARG A 41 -17.75 -9.83 3.18
N ARG A 42 -17.13 -8.67 3.45
CA ARG A 42 -16.90 -7.64 2.42
C ARG A 42 -16.07 -8.19 1.28
N GLN A 43 -14.98 -8.89 1.60
CA GLN A 43 -14.13 -9.54 0.61
C GLN A 43 -14.83 -10.73 -0.07
N ALA A 44 -15.61 -11.52 0.69
CA ALA A 44 -16.34 -12.68 0.18
C ALA A 44 -17.30 -12.29 -0.95
N ARG A 45 -17.99 -11.14 -0.82
CA ARG A 45 -18.85 -10.60 -1.88
C ARG A 45 -18.06 -10.25 -3.15
N GLU A 46 -16.89 -9.62 -3.02
CA GLU A 46 -16.03 -9.30 -4.17
C GLU A 46 -15.51 -10.57 -4.85
N ILE A 47 -15.08 -11.57 -4.07
CA ILE A 47 -14.59 -12.86 -4.59
C ILE A 47 -15.70 -13.62 -5.32
N ILE A 48 -16.91 -13.64 -4.75
CA ILE A 48 -18.07 -14.30 -5.37
C ILE A 48 -18.46 -13.59 -6.66
N ASP A 49 -18.52 -12.27 -6.67
CA ASP A 49 -18.95 -11.47 -7.83
C ASP A 49 -17.88 -11.47 -8.94
N ARG A 50 -16.70 -10.90 -8.65
CA ARG A 50 -15.68 -10.61 -9.66
C ARG A 50 -14.41 -11.45 -9.51
N GLY A 51 -13.93 -11.63 -8.28
CA GLY A 51 -12.67 -12.30 -8.00
C GLY A 51 -11.44 -11.58 -8.59
N ALA A 52 -11.45 -10.24 -8.63
CA ALA A 52 -10.39 -9.45 -9.26
C ALA A 52 -9.01 -9.69 -8.62
N GLY A 53 -8.99 -10.04 -7.33
CA GLY A 53 -7.78 -10.40 -6.58
C GLY A 53 -7.09 -11.69 -7.05
N PHE A 54 -7.77 -12.55 -7.83
CA PHE A 54 -7.22 -13.80 -8.35
C PHE A 54 -6.62 -13.67 -9.77
N SER A 55 -6.40 -12.45 -10.26
CA SER A 55 -5.79 -12.18 -11.56
C SER A 55 -4.33 -12.64 -11.69
N ARG A 56 -3.65 -12.90 -10.56
CA ARG A 56 -2.29 -13.45 -10.51
C ARG A 56 -2.28 -14.69 -9.62
N LEU A 57 -1.60 -15.74 -10.08
CA LEU A 57 -1.28 -16.89 -9.24
C LEU A 57 -0.25 -16.47 -8.17
N VAL A 58 -0.66 -16.62 -6.91
CA VAL A 58 0.20 -16.46 -5.75
C VAL A 58 0.73 -17.81 -5.31
N GLN A 59 1.89 -17.80 -4.65
CA GLN A 59 2.52 -19.00 -4.15
C GLN A 59 1.69 -19.67 -3.03
N PHE A 60 1.07 -18.84 -2.18
CA PHE A 60 0.19 -19.27 -1.09
C PHE A 60 -1.14 -18.53 -1.23
N GLY A 61 -2.26 -19.25 -1.26
CA GLY A 61 -3.59 -18.65 -1.39
C GLY A 61 -4.57 -19.38 -2.31
N GLY A 62 -4.14 -20.40 -3.06
CA GLY A 62 -5.03 -21.19 -3.93
C GLY A 62 -5.63 -20.39 -5.09
N ARG A 63 -6.67 -20.94 -5.71
CA ARG A 63 -7.44 -20.34 -6.81
C ARG A 63 -8.78 -19.82 -6.29
N ARG A 64 -9.46 -18.97 -7.06
CA ARG A 64 -10.76 -18.39 -6.69
C ARG A 64 -11.76 -19.48 -6.28
N GLU A 65 -11.77 -20.59 -7.01
CA GLU A 65 -12.71 -21.70 -6.81
C GLU A 65 -12.56 -22.32 -5.42
N ASP A 66 -11.35 -22.36 -4.87
CA ASP A 66 -11.05 -22.89 -3.53
C ASP A 66 -11.73 -22.05 -2.42
N TRP A 67 -12.03 -20.77 -2.69
CA TRP A 67 -12.62 -19.84 -1.73
C TRP A 67 -14.14 -19.74 -1.81
N LEU A 68 -14.78 -20.15 -2.91
CA LEU A 68 -16.20 -19.88 -3.14
C LEU A 68 -17.09 -20.49 -2.06
N ALA A 69 -16.81 -21.73 -1.63
CA ALA A 69 -17.61 -22.42 -0.62
C ALA A 69 -17.57 -21.70 0.74
N VAL A 70 -16.36 -21.37 1.24
CA VAL A 70 -16.20 -20.66 2.53
C VAL A 70 -16.74 -19.22 2.44
N CYS A 71 -16.63 -18.57 1.29
CA CYS A 71 -17.22 -17.27 1.05
C CYS A 71 -18.75 -17.32 1.17
N GLN A 72 -19.40 -18.28 0.50
CA GLN A 72 -20.87 -18.43 0.56
C GLN A 72 -21.36 -18.80 1.96
N LEU A 73 -20.61 -19.62 2.70
CA LEU A 73 -20.91 -19.95 4.09
C LEU A 73 -20.83 -18.71 4.99
N SER A 74 -19.76 -17.92 4.84
CA SER A 74 -19.52 -16.73 5.67
C SER A 74 -20.69 -15.74 5.64
N LEU A 75 -21.38 -15.61 4.51
CA LEU A 75 -22.52 -14.70 4.33
C LEU A 75 -23.74 -15.10 5.18
N ARG A 76 -23.80 -16.33 5.68
CA ARG A 76 -24.95 -16.92 6.40
C ARG A 76 -24.62 -17.23 7.85
N ASP A 77 -23.37 -17.57 8.13
CA ASP A 77 -22.88 -18.02 9.43
C ASP A 77 -23.13 -16.98 10.54
N GLN A 78 -23.55 -17.39 11.73
CA GLN A 78 -23.83 -16.48 12.85
C GLN A 78 -22.88 -16.72 14.04
N ASP A 79 -21.92 -17.64 13.92
CA ASP A 79 -20.90 -17.93 14.92
C ASP A 79 -19.52 -17.53 14.37
N PRO A 80 -19.05 -16.29 14.61
CA PRO A 80 -17.79 -15.82 14.05
C PRO A 80 -16.58 -16.61 14.53
N HIS A 81 -16.55 -17.01 15.81
CA HIS A 81 -15.43 -17.79 16.35
C HIS A 81 -15.45 -19.21 15.79
N GLY A 82 -16.63 -19.86 15.77
CA GLY A 82 -16.81 -21.18 15.16
C GLY A 82 -16.49 -21.20 13.66
N PHE A 83 -16.84 -20.15 12.93
CA PHE A 83 -16.50 -20.00 11.51
C PHE A 83 -14.99 -20.07 11.28
N PHE A 84 -14.20 -19.24 11.97
CA PHE A 84 -12.74 -19.27 11.79
C PHE A 84 -12.08 -20.56 12.31
N THR A 85 -12.58 -21.13 13.40
CA THR A 85 -11.98 -22.33 13.99
C THR A 85 -12.35 -23.63 13.28
N SER A 86 -13.47 -23.68 12.56
CA SER A 86 -13.93 -24.88 11.84
C SER A 86 -13.64 -24.85 10.33
N GLN A 87 -13.64 -23.68 9.70
CA GLN A 87 -13.53 -23.56 8.24
C GLN A 87 -12.10 -23.32 7.76
N PHE A 88 -11.17 -22.99 8.65
CA PHE A 88 -9.78 -22.69 8.30
C PHE A 88 -8.82 -23.62 9.04
N ARG A 89 -7.69 -23.91 8.38
CA ARG A 89 -6.53 -24.51 9.02
C ARG A 89 -5.49 -23.44 9.28
N ALA A 90 -5.03 -23.36 10.52
CA ALA A 90 -3.99 -22.42 10.90
C ALA A 90 -2.61 -22.93 10.49
N PHE A 91 -1.76 -22.02 10.02
CA PHE A 91 -0.37 -22.30 9.68
C PHE A 91 0.54 -21.24 10.31
N ARG A 92 1.58 -21.67 11.03
CA ARG A 92 2.70 -20.81 11.45
C ARG A 92 3.65 -20.61 10.28
N VAL A 93 3.97 -19.36 9.98
CA VAL A 93 4.91 -18.99 8.91
C VAL A 93 6.32 -18.86 9.50
N HIS A 94 7.25 -19.63 8.97
CA HIS A 94 8.67 -19.58 9.32
C HIS A 94 9.46 -18.98 8.17
N ALA A 95 10.23 -17.91 8.41
CA ALA A 95 11.14 -17.33 7.42
C ALA A 95 12.59 -17.45 7.94
N ALA A 96 13.42 -18.24 7.27
CA ALA A 96 14.76 -18.58 7.77
C ALA A 96 15.65 -17.34 8.00
N GLU A 97 15.52 -16.33 7.14
CA GLU A 97 16.31 -15.09 7.21
C GLU A 97 15.73 -14.05 8.18
N ARG A 98 14.47 -14.21 8.61
CA ARG A 98 13.76 -13.30 9.53
C ARG A 98 12.87 -14.10 10.48
N PRO A 99 13.45 -14.72 11.52
CA PRO A 99 12.70 -15.59 12.44
C PRO A 99 11.68 -14.82 13.29
N GLN A 100 11.89 -13.52 13.50
CA GLN A 100 10.89 -12.62 14.08
C GLN A 100 10.25 -11.79 12.95
N GLY A 101 8.92 -11.83 12.86
CA GLY A 101 8.17 -10.99 11.94
C GLY A 101 8.26 -9.51 12.33
N LEU A 102 8.33 -8.63 11.34
CA LEU A 102 8.23 -7.18 11.56
C LEU A 102 6.78 -6.74 11.38
N PHE A 103 6.16 -6.22 12.44
CA PHE A 103 4.84 -5.62 12.37
C PHE A 103 4.96 -4.10 12.32
N THR A 104 4.39 -3.48 11.29
CA THR A 104 4.32 -2.03 11.11
C THR A 104 2.88 -1.61 10.88
N GLY A 105 2.47 -0.47 11.44
CA GLY A 105 1.15 0.12 11.19
C GLY A 105 1.12 0.97 9.93
N TYR A 106 -0.03 0.95 9.26
CA TYR A 106 -0.39 1.85 8.17
C TYR A 106 -1.61 2.67 8.60
N PHE A 107 -1.73 3.92 8.15
CA PHE A 107 -2.96 4.70 8.32
C PHE A 107 -3.27 5.51 7.06
N GLU A 108 -4.52 5.94 6.91
CA GLU A 108 -4.91 6.89 5.86
C GLU A 108 -4.65 8.32 6.37
N PRO A 109 -3.61 9.03 5.89
CA PRO A 109 -3.37 10.41 6.28
C PRO A 109 -4.45 11.33 5.72
N GLU A 110 -4.80 12.35 6.51
CA GLU A 110 -5.76 13.38 6.12
C GLU A 110 -5.06 14.72 5.87
N ALA A 111 -5.40 15.38 4.76
CA ALA A 111 -4.84 16.68 4.37
C ALA A 111 -5.92 17.66 3.94
N GLU A 112 -5.62 18.96 4.00
CA GLU A 112 -6.45 20.01 3.38
C GLU A 112 -6.10 20.16 1.90
N GLY A 113 -7.13 20.27 1.06
CA GLY A 113 -6.94 20.50 -0.37
C GLY A 113 -8.12 21.18 -1.05
N SER A 114 -7.98 21.39 -2.36
CA SER A 114 -8.98 22.01 -3.23
C SER A 114 -9.06 21.28 -4.56
N ARG A 115 -10.22 21.31 -5.23
CA ARG A 115 -10.37 20.86 -6.62
C ARG A 115 -9.84 21.87 -7.64
N THR A 116 -9.42 23.06 -7.20
CA THR A 116 -8.84 24.10 -8.05
C THR A 116 -7.53 24.62 -7.44
N PRO A 117 -6.52 24.92 -8.27
CA PRO A 117 -5.27 25.49 -7.80
C PRO A 117 -5.47 26.90 -7.26
N SER A 118 -4.73 27.24 -6.21
CA SER A 118 -4.64 28.61 -5.68
C SER A 118 -3.33 28.79 -4.90
N PRO A 119 -2.97 30.02 -4.49
CA PRO A 119 -1.82 30.23 -3.61
C PRO A 119 -1.88 29.40 -2.31
N ASP A 120 -3.07 29.16 -1.77
CA ASP A 120 -3.27 28.35 -0.55
C ASP A 120 -3.20 26.85 -0.81
N PHE A 121 -3.39 26.42 -2.07
CA PHE A 121 -3.36 25.03 -2.50
C PHE A 121 -2.41 24.87 -3.69
N PRO A 122 -1.09 24.93 -3.48
CA PRO A 122 -0.12 24.93 -4.57
C PRO A 122 0.30 23.51 -5.02
N VAL A 123 -0.05 22.46 -4.25
CA VAL A 123 0.55 21.12 -4.42
C VAL A 123 -0.34 20.19 -5.22
N ALA A 124 -0.10 20.05 -6.52
CA ALA A 124 -0.88 19.13 -7.36
C ALA A 124 -0.68 17.65 -6.97
N ILE A 125 -1.79 16.89 -6.93
CA ILE A 125 -1.81 15.43 -6.86
C ILE A 125 -2.26 14.88 -8.21
N TYR A 126 -1.45 14.00 -8.80
CA TYR A 126 -1.66 13.56 -10.19
C TYR A 126 -2.29 12.16 -10.32
N ARG A 127 -3.16 12.01 -11.32
CA ARG A 127 -3.58 10.72 -11.88
C ARG A 127 -2.42 10.01 -12.57
N LYS A 128 -2.56 8.71 -12.80
CA LYS A 128 -1.61 7.95 -13.62
C LYS A 128 -1.53 8.59 -15.02
N PRO A 129 -0.34 9.05 -15.47
CA PRO A 129 -0.16 9.56 -16.82
C PRO A 129 -0.33 8.44 -17.87
N PRO A 130 -0.91 8.73 -19.05
CA PRO A 130 -1.08 7.73 -20.11
C PRO A 130 0.24 7.28 -20.74
N ASP A 131 1.28 8.10 -20.66
CA ASP A 131 2.63 7.80 -21.17
C ASP A 131 3.50 6.99 -20.19
N LEU A 132 3.01 6.69 -18.98
CA LEU A 132 3.66 5.80 -18.02
C LEU A 132 3.38 4.34 -18.39
N ALA A 133 4.41 3.68 -18.92
CA ALA A 133 4.35 2.31 -19.42
C ALA A 133 5.02 1.30 -18.48
N VAL A 134 4.51 0.07 -18.51
CA VAL A 134 5.26 -1.12 -18.04
C VAL A 134 6.26 -1.46 -19.13
N LEU A 135 7.52 -1.65 -18.77
CA LEU A 135 8.57 -1.99 -19.71
C LEU A 135 8.56 -3.49 -20.05
N SER A 136 9.06 -3.85 -21.23
CA SER A 136 9.29 -5.26 -21.57
C SER A 136 10.42 -5.84 -20.71
N ASP A 137 10.52 -7.17 -20.63
CA ASP A 137 11.60 -7.82 -19.87
C ASP A 137 13.01 -7.38 -20.33
N SER A 138 13.20 -7.17 -21.64
CA SER A 138 14.48 -6.70 -22.18
C SER A 138 14.79 -5.24 -21.80
N GLU A 139 13.77 -4.39 -21.75
CA GLU A 139 13.90 -2.98 -21.37
C GLU A 139 14.08 -2.83 -19.85
N GLU A 140 13.35 -3.61 -19.06
CA GLU A 140 13.52 -3.68 -17.61
C GLU A 140 14.94 -4.15 -17.26
N ALA A 141 15.47 -5.16 -17.95
CA ALA A 141 16.86 -5.60 -17.76
C ALA A 141 17.88 -4.51 -18.13
N ALA A 142 17.63 -3.76 -19.20
CA ALA A 142 18.54 -2.69 -19.65
C ALA A 142 18.53 -1.46 -18.72
N LEU A 143 17.36 -1.08 -18.18
CA LEU A 143 17.19 0.12 -17.36
C LEU A 143 17.22 -0.17 -15.85
N GLY A 144 17.08 -1.43 -15.44
CA GLY A 144 16.88 -1.79 -14.03
C GLY A 144 15.57 -1.24 -13.45
N LEU A 145 14.58 -0.96 -14.30
CA LEU A 145 13.32 -0.32 -13.92
C LEU A 145 12.14 -1.04 -14.58
N LYS A 146 11.13 -1.38 -13.79
CA LYS A 146 9.88 -1.99 -14.30
C LYS A 146 8.98 -1.02 -15.08
N TYR A 147 9.12 0.26 -14.82
CA TYR A 147 8.27 1.32 -15.38
C TYR A 147 9.12 2.40 -16.01
N GLY A 148 8.60 3.02 -17.07
CA GLY A 148 9.26 4.09 -17.79
C GLY A 148 8.29 4.84 -18.70
N ARG A 149 8.85 5.60 -19.63
CA ARG A 149 8.12 6.25 -20.73
C ARG A 149 8.78 5.94 -22.06
N ARG A 150 8.09 6.28 -23.14
CA ARG A 150 8.63 6.22 -24.50
C ARG A 150 9.11 7.58 -24.94
N GLU A 151 10.33 7.64 -25.45
CA GLU A 151 10.91 8.83 -26.06
C GLU A 151 11.58 8.42 -27.37
N ASN A 152 11.06 8.93 -28.50
CA ASN A 152 11.47 8.53 -29.85
C ASN A 152 11.47 7.00 -30.08
N GLY A 153 10.47 6.31 -29.51
CA GLY A 153 10.34 4.85 -29.60
C GLY A 153 11.13 4.06 -28.56
N ASN A 154 12.13 4.68 -27.91
CA ASN A 154 12.97 4.00 -26.93
C ASN A 154 12.37 4.07 -25.52
N ALA A 155 12.60 3.03 -24.73
CA ALA A 155 12.30 3.05 -23.31
C ALA A 155 13.30 3.96 -22.58
N VAL A 156 12.79 4.88 -21.77
CA VAL A 156 13.58 5.72 -20.87
C VAL A 156 12.94 5.75 -19.48
N PRO A 157 13.70 6.04 -18.40
CA PRO A 157 13.12 6.21 -17.07
C PRO A 157 12.00 7.25 -17.06
N TYR A 158 11.00 7.10 -16.20
CA TYR A 158 10.02 8.16 -15.99
C TYR A 158 10.65 9.36 -15.27
N PHE A 159 9.93 10.48 -15.17
CA PHE A 159 10.41 11.67 -14.47
C PHE A 159 10.64 11.40 -12.97
N GLU A 160 11.71 11.98 -12.42
CA GLU A 160 11.96 11.98 -10.97
C GLU A 160 10.98 12.90 -10.24
N ARG A 161 10.76 12.63 -8.94
CA ARG A 161 9.93 13.46 -8.05
C ARG A 161 10.18 14.96 -8.23
N LYS A 162 11.44 15.39 -8.22
CA LYS A 162 11.80 16.81 -8.34
C LYS A 162 11.24 17.43 -9.62
N ALA A 163 11.41 16.77 -10.77
CA ALA A 163 10.91 17.26 -12.05
C ALA A 163 9.37 17.31 -12.10
N ILE A 164 8.69 16.31 -11.54
CA ILE A 164 7.23 16.29 -11.42
C ILE A 164 6.74 17.46 -10.58
N GLU A 165 7.32 17.64 -9.41
CA GLU A 165 6.92 18.70 -8.48
C GLU A 165 7.36 20.11 -8.93
N GLN A 166 8.29 20.21 -9.89
CA GLN A 166 8.67 21.44 -10.59
C GLN A 166 7.85 21.68 -11.87
N GLY A 167 6.86 20.84 -12.16
CA GLY A 167 5.85 21.13 -13.18
C GLY A 167 6.02 20.44 -14.53
N VAL A 168 6.84 19.40 -14.66
CA VAL A 168 6.97 18.65 -15.95
C VAL A 168 5.65 18.01 -16.41
N LEU A 169 4.66 17.87 -15.51
CA LEU A 169 3.32 17.37 -15.80
C LEU A 169 2.25 18.48 -15.85
N ALA A 170 2.62 19.74 -15.61
CA ALA A 170 1.67 20.85 -15.59
C ALA A 170 0.99 21.03 -16.95
N GLY A 171 -0.31 21.36 -16.93
CA GLY A 171 -1.09 21.60 -18.15
C GLY A 171 -1.50 20.33 -18.92
N LYS A 172 -1.20 19.14 -18.38
CA LYS A 172 -1.64 17.85 -18.98
C LYS A 172 -3.03 17.42 -18.53
N GLY A 173 -3.70 18.18 -17.65
CA GLY A 173 -5.03 17.83 -17.12
C GLY A 173 -5.03 16.57 -16.25
N LEU A 174 -3.89 16.28 -15.61
CA LEU A 174 -3.69 15.07 -14.81
C LEU A 174 -4.02 15.30 -13.33
N GLU A 175 -4.25 16.54 -12.92
CA GLU A 175 -4.50 16.92 -11.54
C GLU A 175 -5.85 16.39 -11.02
N ILE A 176 -5.82 15.74 -9.86
CA ILE A 176 -7.01 15.28 -9.12
C ILE A 176 -7.50 16.39 -8.19
N CYS A 177 -6.56 16.93 -7.41
CA CYS A 177 -6.75 18.00 -6.46
C CYS A 177 -5.40 18.68 -6.18
N TRP A 178 -5.43 19.76 -5.43
CA TRP A 178 -4.27 20.48 -4.95
C TRP A 178 -4.27 20.53 -3.43
N LEU A 179 -3.16 20.17 -2.80
CA LEU A 179 -3.00 20.19 -1.36
C LEU A 179 -2.32 21.47 -0.90
N LYS A 180 -2.55 21.80 0.37
CA LYS A 180 -1.95 22.95 1.06
C LYS A 180 -0.47 22.74 1.41
N SER A 181 -0.07 21.49 1.70
CA SER A 181 1.24 21.16 2.25
C SER A 181 1.99 20.13 1.42
N TRP A 182 3.23 20.45 1.04
CA TRP A 182 4.15 19.50 0.40
C TRP A 182 4.50 18.33 1.31
N VAL A 183 4.57 18.56 2.62
CA VAL A 183 4.86 17.52 3.62
C VAL A 183 3.71 16.52 3.66
N GLU A 184 2.46 17.00 3.75
CA GLU A 184 1.29 16.10 3.75
C GLU A 184 1.15 15.34 2.44
N ALA A 185 1.37 16.02 1.30
CA ALA A 185 1.43 15.34 -0.01
C ALA A 185 2.48 14.23 0.00
N PHE A 186 3.69 14.50 0.50
CA PHE A 186 4.76 13.51 0.56
C PHE A 186 4.42 12.30 1.43
N PHE A 187 3.78 12.51 2.58
CA PHE A 187 3.33 11.39 3.42
C PHE A 187 2.18 10.61 2.77
N ILE A 188 1.25 11.27 2.08
CA ILE A 188 0.24 10.59 1.24
C ILE A 188 0.93 9.71 0.17
N HIS A 189 2.03 10.15 -0.45
CA HIS A 189 2.81 9.32 -1.39
C HIS A 189 3.48 8.11 -0.71
N ILE A 190 4.04 8.30 0.50
CA ILE A 190 4.65 7.19 1.26
C ILE A 190 3.60 6.17 1.63
N GLN A 191 2.44 6.65 2.06
CA GLN A 191 1.36 5.78 2.50
C GLN A 191 0.71 5.09 1.28
N GLY A 192 0.48 5.81 0.18
CA GLY A 192 -0.18 5.27 -1.02
C GLY A 192 -1.69 5.35 -0.96
N SER A 193 -2.26 5.93 0.10
CA SER A 193 -3.62 6.45 0.15
C SER A 193 -3.68 7.72 0.99
N GLY A 194 -4.80 8.43 0.93
CA GLY A 194 -5.02 9.60 1.76
C GLY A 194 -6.42 10.18 1.58
N ARG A 195 -6.91 10.85 2.61
CA ARG A 195 -8.15 11.61 2.60
C ARG A 195 -7.84 13.09 2.43
N VAL A 196 -8.59 13.79 1.58
CA VAL A 196 -8.44 15.23 1.40
C VAL A 196 -9.74 15.91 1.76
N ARG A 197 -9.71 16.76 2.79
CA ARG A 197 -10.83 17.62 3.18
C ARG A 197 -10.89 18.84 2.27
N LEU A 198 -12.05 19.07 1.68
CA LEU A 198 -12.31 20.18 0.77
C LEU A 198 -12.91 21.37 1.54
N PRO A 199 -12.85 22.61 0.98
CA PRO A 199 -13.34 23.80 1.67
C PRO A 199 -14.86 23.81 1.89
N ASP A 200 -15.61 23.03 1.11
CA ASP A 200 -17.07 22.87 1.24
C ASP A 200 -17.48 21.85 2.32
N GLY A 201 -16.51 21.27 3.04
CA GLY A 201 -16.72 20.25 4.07
C GLY A 201 -16.84 18.83 3.54
N SER A 202 -16.87 18.63 2.22
CA SER A 202 -16.79 17.30 1.61
C SER A 202 -15.37 16.75 1.69
N SER A 203 -15.21 15.45 1.41
CA SER A 203 -13.90 14.82 1.31
C SER A 203 -13.77 14.00 0.03
N LEU A 204 -12.54 13.87 -0.44
CA LEU A 204 -12.16 12.94 -1.50
C LEU A 204 -11.14 11.94 -0.94
N ARG A 205 -11.18 10.70 -1.43
CA ARG A 205 -10.22 9.66 -1.07
C ARG A 205 -9.31 9.35 -2.24
N LEU A 206 -8.01 9.34 -1.96
CA LEU A 206 -6.95 9.00 -2.88
C LEU A 206 -6.51 7.56 -2.62
N SER A 207 -6.45 6.76 -3.67
CA SER A 207 -5.85 5.42 -3.64
C SER A 207 -4.73 5.33 -4.66
N TYR A 208 -3.70 4.56 -4.33
CA TYR A 208 -2.60 4.23 -5.25
C TYR A 208 -3.15 3.77 -6.61
N ALA A 209 -2.57 4.32 -7.67
CA ALA A 209 -2.83 3.92 -9.06
C ALA A 209 -1.56 3.45 -9.77
N ALA A 210 -0.44 4.13 -9.58
CA ALA A 210 0.84 3.78 -10.17
C ALA A 210 2.02 4.44 -9.44
N LYS A 211 3.24 4.12 -9.85
CA LYS A 211 4.46 4.81 -9.43
C LYS A 211 5.41 4.95 -10.61
N THR A 212 6.35 5.89 -10.52
CA THR A 212 7.37 6.14 -11.56
C THR A 212 8.34 4.99 -11.77
N GLY A 213 8.40 4.02 -10.84
CA GLY A 213 9.34 2.90 -10.86
C GLY A 213 10.72 3.24 -10.29
N LEU A 214 11.03 4.53 -10.08
CA LEU A 214 12.30 4.99 -9.56
C LEU A 214 12.52 4.61 -8.08
N PRO A 215 13.79 4.51 -7.63
CA PRO A 215 14.15 4.09 -6.28
C PRO A 215 13.51 4.95 -5.18
N TYR A 216 13.13 4.29 -4.09
CA TYR A 216 12.64 4.94 -2.88
C TYR A 216 13.80 5.24 -1.93
N THR A 217 13.81 6.45 -1.38
CA THR A 217 14.76 6.87 -0.32
C THR A 217 13.97 7.27 0.93
N GLY A 218 14.21 6.58 2.04
CA GLY A 218 13.60 6.91 3.33
C GLY A 218 14.22 8.15 3.96
N VAL A 219 13.50 9.27 3.99
CA VAL A 219 13.99 10.55 4.51
C VAL A 219 14.36 10.51 6.00
N GLY A 220 13.70 9.66 6.80
CA GLY A 220 14.07 9.46 8.20
C GLY A 220 15.48 8.89 8.36
N GLY A 221 15.86 7.92 7.52
CA GLY A 221 17.22 7.39 7.50
C GLY A 221 18.25 8.46 7.17
N VAL A 222 17.97 9.31 6.16
CA VAL A 222 18.84 10.42 5.78
C VAL A 222 19.02 11.43 6.92
N LEU A 223 17.94 11.76 7.65
CA LEU A 223 18.03 12.65 8.81
C LEU A 223 18.88 12.05 9.93
N ALA A 224 18.81 10.74 10.15
CA ALA A 224 19.67 10.04 11.11
C ALA A 224 21.14 10.02 10.67
N ASP A 225 21.41 9.70 9.41
CA ASP A 225 22.78 9.65 8.88
C ASP A 225 23.45 11.03 8.90
N ARG A 226 22.66 12.12 8.84
CA ARG A 226 23.12 13.50 9.00
C ARG A 226 23.26 13.95 10.45
N GLY A 227 22.90 13.12 11.43
CA GLY A 227 22.92 13.46 12.85
C GLY A 227 21.87 14.49 13.28
N ILE A 228 20.86 14.74 12.45
CA ILE A 228 19.80 15.74 12.71
C ILE A 228 18.75 15.19 13.68
N LEU A 229 18.39 13.92 13.52
CA LEU A 229 17.51 13.18 14.42
C LEU A 229 18.19 11.89 14.82
N THR A 230 18.05 11.45 16.08
CA THR A 230 18.60 10.16 16.48
C THR A 230 17.70 9.01 16.00
N ARG A 231 18.24 7.79 15.88
CA ARG A 231 17.43 6.63 15.45
C ARG A 231 16.35 6.28 16.48
N GLU A 232 16.62 6.51 17.76
CA GLU A 232 15.73 6.24 18.88
C GLU A 232 14.52 7.18 18.90
N SER A 233 14.70 8.42 18.44
CA SER A 233 13.65 9.44 18.37
C SER A 233 12.97 9.49 16.99
N MET A 234 13.35 8.60 16.07
CA MET A 234 12.85 8.59 14.70
C MET A 234 11.41 8.08 14.64
N SER A 235 10.48 9.00 14.40
CA SER A 235 9.07 8.71 14.18
C SER A 235 8.53 9.59 13.05
N MET A 236 7.36 9.23 12.52
CA MET A 236 6.71 10.09 11.53
C MET A 236 6.45 11.50 12.09
N GLN A 237 6.08 11.59 13.37
CA GLN A 237 5.76 12.83 14.05
C GLN A 237 6.99 13.72 14.18
N THR A 238 8.14 13.16 14.59
CA THR A 238 9.39 13.93 14.72
C THR A 238 9.94 14.38 13.37
N VAL A 239 9.82 13.53 12.33
CA VAL A 239 10.17 13.92 10.95
C VAL A 239 9.26 15.03 10.43
N LYS A 240 7.94 14.93 10.61
CA LYS A 240 6.97 15.97 10.22
C LYS A 240 7.26 17.29 10.93
N ALA A 241 7.50 17.25 12.24
CA ALA A 241 7.82 18.44 13.03
C ALA A 241 9.10 19.12 12.53
N TRP A 242 10.15 18.33 12.26
CA TRP A 242 11.39 18.87 11.70
C TRP A 242 11.17 19.51 10.33
N MET A 243 10.40 18.86 9.45
CA MET A 243 10.09 19.39 8.12
C MET A 243 9.29 20.69 8.17
N ALA A 244 8.33 20.78 9.10
CA ALA A 244 7.55 22.00 9.32
C ALA A 244 8.42 23.17 9.81
N ALA A 245 9.42 22.90 10.64
CA ALA A 245 10.38 23.92 11.11
C ALA A 245 11.42 24.33 10.04
N HIS A 246 11.66 23.49 9.02
CA HIS A 246 12.69 23.72 8.00
C HIS A 246 12.15 23.55 6.57
N PRO A 247 11.15 24.32 6.12
CA PRO A 247 10.41 24.04 4.89
C PRO A 247 11.28 24.01 3.62
N GLY A 248 12.31 24.86 3.53
CA GLY A 248 13.25 24.85 2.41
C GLY A 248 14.09 23.56 2.36
N GLN A 249 14.70 23.17 3.47
CA GLN A 249 15.50 21.94 3.57
C GLN A 249 14.63 20.69 3.46
N ALA A 250 13.41 20.73 3.98
CA ALA A 250 12.43 19.66 3.84
C ALA A 250 12.15 19.36 2.37
N ARG A 251 12.05 20.39 1.53
CA ARG A 251 11.84 20.24 0.09
C ARG A 251 12.97 19.45 -0.58
N GLU A 252 14.20 19.85 -0.31
CA GLU A 252 15.39 19.19 -0.85
C GLU A 252 15.53 17.76 -0.33
N LEU A 253 15.25 17.55 0.96
CA LEU A 253 15.25 16.23 1.59
C LEU A 253 14.23 15.29 0.92
N MET A 254 13.00 15.77 0.67
CA MET A 254 11.96 14.99 -0.01
C MET A 254 12.39 14.59 -1.43
N TRP A 255 13.12 15.44 -2.15
CA TRP A 255 13.62 15.15 -3.50
C TRP A 255 14.70 14.08 -3.57
N LEU A 256 15.32 13.70 -2.44
CA LEU A 256 16.19 12.52 -2.40
C LEU A 256 15.41 11.22 -2.67
N ASN A 257 14.11 11.22 -2.37
CA ASN A 257 13.21 10.16 -2.81
C ASN A 257 12.79 10.40 -4.26
N LYS A 258 13.50 9.77 -5.20
CA LYS A 258 13.23 9.86 -6.64
C LYS A 258 11.87 9.30 -7.03
N SER A 259 11.36 8.33 -6.25
CA SER A 259 10.06 7.71 -6.46
C SER A 259 8.91 8.70 -6.29
N TYR A 260 7.95 8.65 -7.20
CA TYR A 260 6.70 9.42 -7.12
C TYR A 260 5.51 8.47 -7.37
N VAL A 261 4.42 8.69 -6.62
CA VAL A 261 3.21 7.86 -6.66
C VAL A 261 2.10 8.65 -7.33
N PHE A 262 1.36 8.00 -8.22
CA PHE A 262 0.17 8.53 -8.86
C PHE A 262 -1.07 7.88 -8.25
N PHE A 263 -2.17 8.63 -8.23
CA PHE A 263 -3.37 8.25 -7.51
C PHE A 263 -4.58 8.11 -8.45
N ARG A 264 -5.65 7.56 -7.89
CA ARG A 264 -7.00 7.63 -8.42
C ARG A 264 -7.94 8.03 -7.28
N GLU A 265 -8.98 8.77 -7.61
CA GLU A 265 -10.08 9.05 -6.69
C GLU A 265 -10.92 7.76 -6.56
N ILE A 266 -11.26 7.40 -5.32
CA ILE A 266 -12.17 6.28 -5.05
C ILE A 266 -13.36 6.79 -4.26
N ASP A 267 -14.54 6.29 -4.64
CA ASP A 267 -15.76 6.50 -3.87
C ASP A 267 -15.93 5.32 -2.91
N VAL A 268 -15.53 5.54 -1.66
CA VAL A 268 -15.73 4.57 -0.59
C VAL A 268 -16.45 5.32 0.53
N PRO A 269 -17.68 4.90 0.90
CA PRO A 269 -18.39 5.47 2.02
C PRO A 269 -17.54 5.48 3.29
N ASP A 270 -17.73 6.47 4.15
CA ASP A 270 -17.22 6.40 5.53
C ASP A 270 -17.89 5.20 6.22
N GLU A 271 -17.06 4.24 6.66
CA GLU A 271 -17.54 3.21 7.58
C GLU A 271 -17.81 3.94 8.90
N GLY A 272 -19.10 4.12 9.22
CA GLY A 272 -19.56 4.59 10.52
C GLY A 272 -19.47 3.51 11.59
#